data_AF-A0A1V2ULB6-F1
#
_entry.id   AF-A0A1V2ULB6-F1
#
_cell.length_a   1.000
_cell.length_b   1.000
_cell.length_c   1.000
_cell.angle_alpha   90.00
_cell.angle_beta   90.00
_cell.angle_gamma   90.00
#
_symmetry.space_group_name_H-M   'P 1'
#
loop_
_entity.id
_entity.type
_entity.pdbx_description
1 polymer ?
#
loop_
_entity_poly.entity_id
_entity_poly.type
_entity_poly.pdbx_seq_one_letter_code
_entity_poly.pdbx_strand_id
1 'polypeptide(L)'
;MFGFLKKKKEQPEVIQTLSIEEKEELQTTIERLKKGIDQTEETDQRAVLFEQVGLKLAELGDNDQAIEHLEKSLSLKKSINDGYKKLMSLYNAKRAEAARAGDDQGIDHYMGKMDEMRQIAKQLTITGNK
;
A
#
# COMPACT_ATOMS: atom_id res chain seq x y z
N MET A 1 18.24 40.16 26.95
CA MET A 1 17.82 38.75 27.07
C MET A 1 17.12 38.32 25.80
N PHE A 2 17.25 37.02 25.49
CA PHE A 2 16.98 36.36 24.23
C PHE A 2 15.49 36.25 23.84
N GLY A 3 15.23 36.18 22.53
CA GLY A 3 13.93 35.80 21.99
C GLY A 3 13.92 35.71 20.46
N PHE A 4 14.81 34.89 19.88
CA PHE A 4 14.93 34.66 18.44
C PHE A 4 13.62 34.08 17.85
N LEU A 5 12.94 34.88 17.01
CA LEU A 5 11.91 34.37 16.09
C LEU A 5 12.58 33.52 15.01
N LYS A 6 12.62 32.20 15.23
CA LYS A 6 12.95 31.23 14.18
C LYS A 6 11.75 31.12 13.22
N LYS A 7 11.84 31.80 12.08
CA LYS A 7 11.08 31.47 10.87
C LYS A 7 11.30 29.98 10.57
N LYS A 8 10.26 29.15 10.71
CA LYS A 8 10.23 27.81 10.14
C LYS A 8 10.41 27.99 8.63
N LYS A 9 11.55 27.55 8.11
CA LYS A 9 11.71 27.33 6.67
C LYS A 9 10.77 26.17 6.35
N GLU A 10 9.65 26.48 5.72
CA GLU A 10 8.90 25.49 4.95
C GLU A 10 9.88 24.97 3.89
N GLN A 11 10.35 23.74 4.11
CA GLN A 11 11.03 23.01 3.05
C GLN A 11 9.95 22.74 2.00
N PRO A 12 10.18 23.07 0.72
CA PRO A 12 9.29 22.57 -0.31
C PRO A 12 9.36 21.06 -0.25
N GLU A 13 8.26 20.42 0.16
CA GLU A 13 8.06 19.00 -0.11
C GLU A 13 8.23 18.86 -1.62
N VAL A 14 9.34 18.25 -2.03
CA VAL A 14 9.55 17.88 -3.42
C VAL A 14 8.49 16.82 -3.68
N ILE A 15 7.33 17.24 -4.17
CA ILE A 15 6.36 16.36 -4.78
C ILE A 15 7.13 15.78 -5.97
N GLN A 16 7.64 14.56 -5.83
CA GLN A 16 8.15 13.79 -6.96
C GLN A 16 6.96 13.53 -7.87
N THR A 17 6.71 14.47 -8.78
CA THR A 17 5.73 14.29 -9.84
C THR A 17 6.38 13.40 -10.88
N LEU A 18 5.92 12.16 -10.99
CA LEU A 18 6.29 11.26 -12.08
C LEU A 18 6.09 11.97 -13.42
N SER A 19 7.08 11.87 -14.29
CA SER A 19 7.00 12.32 -15.68
C SER A 19 5.91 11.53 -16.43
N ILE A 20 5.48 12.05 -17.58
CA ILE A 20 4.49 11.36 -18.42
C ILE A 20 5.04 9.99 -18.86
N GLU A 21 6.30 9.95 -19.28
CA GLU A 21 6.99 8.73 -19.70
C GLU A 21 7.05 7.69 -18.57
N GLU A 22 7.40 8.10 -17.36
CA GLU A 22 7.44 7.19 -16.19
C GLU A 22 6.05 6.63 -15.86
N LYS A 23 4.98 7.43 -16.00
CA LYS A 23 3.60 6.96 -15.79
C LYS A 23 3.18 5.96 -16.87
N GLU A 24 3.52 6.21 -18.14
CA GLU A 24 3.23 5.30 -19.25
C GLU A 24 3.98 3.96 -19.10
N GLU A 25 5.24 4.00 -18.67
CA GLU A 25 6.04 2.80 -18.37
C GLU A 25 5.44 1.99 -17.21
N LEU A 26 4.99 2.67 -16.15
CA LEU A 26 4.32 2.04 -15.02
C LEU A 26 3.00 1.38 -15.46
N GLN A 27 2.18 2.06 -16.25
CA GLN A 27 0.94 1.52 -16.80
C GLN A 27 1.19 0.28 -17.67
N THR A 28 2.15 0.36 -18.58
CA THR A 28 2.55 -0.77 -19.43
C THR A 28 3.03 -1.96 -18.59
N THR A 29 3.80 -1.68 -17.53
CA THR A 29 4.27 -2.70 -16.60
C THR A 29 3.10 -3.36 -15.85
N ILE A 30 2.15 -2.57 -15.36
CA ILE A 30 0.94 -3.04 -14.67
C ILE A 30 0.12 -3.96 -15.59
N GLU A 31 -0.11 -3.57 -16.84
CA GLU A 31 -0.86 -4.39 -17.79
C GLU A 31 -0.18 -5.73 -18.07
N ARG A 32 1.14 -5.71 -18.26
CA ARG A 32 1.93 -6.94 -18.44
C ARG A 32 1.82 -7.86 -17.24
N LEU A 33 1.91 -7.32 -16.02
CA LEU A 33 1.78 -8.10 -14.79
C LEU A 33 0.37 -8.66 -14.63
N LYS A 34 -0.68 -7.88 -14.91
CA LYS A 34 -2.07 -8.36 -14.91
C LYS A 34 -2.29 -9.51 -15.88
N LYS A 35 -1.76 -9.41 -17.10
CA LYS A 35 -1.78 -10.54 -18.06
C LYS A 35 -1.04 -11.77 -17.52
N GLY A 36 0.07 -11.57 -16.82
CA GLY A 36 0.78 -12.67 -16.14
C GLY A 36 -0.08 -13.35 -15.07
N ILE A 37 -0.91 -12.60 -14.34
CA ILE A 37 -1.84 -13.17 -13.34
C ILE A 37 -2.84 -14.11 -13.99
N ASP A 38 -3.39 -13.73 -15.16
CA ASP A 38 -4.38 -14.53 -15.89
C ASP A 38 -3.79 -15.81 -16.47
N GLN A 39 -2.47 -15.81 -16.74
CA GLN A 39 -1.73 -16.94 -17.32
C GLN A 39 -1.10 -17.86 -16.28
N THR A 40 -1.11 -17.46 -15.00
CA THR A 40 -0.50 -18.22 -13.91
C THR A 40 -1.58 -18.98 -13.16
N GLU A 41 -1.48 -20.30 -13.09
CA GLU A 41 -2.41 -21.12 -12.29
C GLU A 41 -1.95 -21.25 -10.83
N GLU A 42 -0.63 -21.27 -10.60
CA GLU A 42 -0.02 -21.46 -9.29
C GLU A 42 -0.36 -20.31 -8.32
N THR A 43 -0.96 -20.65 -7.19
CA THR A 43 -1.51 -19.68 -6.24
C THR A 43 -0.42 -18.79 -5.65
N ASP A 44 0.71 -19.38 -5.30
CA ASP A 44 1.85 -18.66 -4.72
C ASP A 44 2.46 -17.68 -5.71
N GLN A 45 2.55 -18.05 -6.98
CA GLN A 45 3.09 -17.18 -8.04
C GLN A 45 2.11 -16.04 -8.36
N ARG A 46 0.80 -16.32 -8.40
CA ARG A 46 -0.23 -15.29 -8.54
C ARG A 46 -0.17 -14.29 -7.39
N ALA A 47 0.04 -14.75 -6.15
CA ALA A 47 0.17 -13.86 -5.00
C ALA A 47 1.31 -12.84 -5.17
N VAL A 48 2.46 -13.28 -5.68
CA VAL A 48 3.60 -12.39 -5.98
C VAL A 48 3.26 -11.40 -7.10
N LEU A 49 2.56 -11.83 -8.15
CA LEU A 49 2.16 -10.93 -9.24
C LEU A 49 1.14 -9.88 -8.77
N PHE A 50 0.15 -10.27 -7.97
CA PHE A 50 -0.78 -9.32 -7.34
C PHE A 50 -0.06 -8.31 -6.44
N GLU A 51 0.95 -8.75 -5.68
CA GLU A 51 1.79 -7.85 -4.88
C GLU A 51 2.46 -6.80 -5.76
N GLN A 52 3.12 -7.23 -6.84
CA GLN A 52 3.85 -6.34 -7.74
C GLN A 52 2.91 -5.33 -8.42
N VAL A 53 1.73 -5.76 -8.86
CA VAL A 53 0.73 -4.85 -9.43
C VAL A 53 0.32 -3.81 -8.39
N GLY A 54 -0.01 -4.24 -7.16
CA GLY A 54 -0.40 -3.33 -6.10
C GLY A 54 0.67 -2.30 -5.74
N LEU A 55 1.95 -2.71 -5.69
CA LEU A 55 3.07 -1.80 -5.48
C LEU A 55 3.22 -0.77 -6.60
N LYS A 56 3.06 -1.19 -7.86
CA LYS A 56 3.17 -0.31 -9.03
C LYS A 56 1.99 0.66 -9.16
N LEU A 57 0.79 0.22 -8.79
CA LEU A 57 -0.39 1.11 -8.69
C LEU A 57 -0.21 2.17 -7.62
N ALA A 58 0.36 1.80 -6.46
CA ALA A 58 0.68 2.77 -5.41
C ALA A 58 1.75 3.77 -5.85
N GLU A 59 2.71 3.35 -6.67
CA GLU A 59 3.71 4.23 -7.29
C GLU A 59 3.05 5.21 -8.28
N LEU A 60 2.07 4.74 -9.07
CA LEU A 60 1.27 5.55 -9.98
C LEU A 60 0.31 6.51 -9.25
N GLY A 61 0.08 6.32 -7.95
CA GLY A 61 -0.84 7.08 -7.12
C GLY A 61 -2.28 6.54 -7.11
N ASP A 62 -2.54 5.42 -7.79
CA ASP A 62 -3.84 4.73 -7.75
C ASP A 62 -3.94 3.85 -6.49
N ASN A 63 -4.11 4.54 -5.36
CA ASN A 63 -4.08 3.92 -4.04
C ASN A 63 -5.25 2.94 -3.83
N ASP A 64 -6.39 3.17 -4.45
CA ASP A 64 -7.56 2.31 -4.30
C ASP A 64 -7.36 0.97 -4.99
N GLN A 65 -6.92 0.96 -6.25
CA GLN A 65 -6.57 -0.30 -6.91
C GLN A 65 -5.36 -0.98 -6.27
N ALA A 66 -4.40 -0.20 -5.77
CA ALA A 66 -3.26 -0.73 -5.05
C ALA A 66 -3.69 -1.53 -3.82
N ILE A 67 -4.61 -1.00 -3.01
CA ILE A 67 -5.17 -1.70 -1.84
C ILE A 67 -5.81 -3.02 -2.29
N GLU A 68 -6.69 -3.01 -3.29
CA GLU A 68 -7.39 -4.21 -3.76
C GLU A 68 -6.41 -5.33 -4.17
N HIS A 69 -5.36 -4.99 -4.92
CA HIS A 69 -4.40 -5.98 -5.40
C HIS A 69 -3.48 -6.50 -4.28
N LEU A 70 -3.08 -5.64 -3.33
CA LEU A 70 -2.30 -6.06 -2.16
C LEU A 70 -3.13 -6.93 -1.21
N GLU A 71 -4.41 -6.61 -0.99
CA GLU A 71 -5.35 -7.46 -0.26
C GLU A 71 -5.48 -8.83 -0.94
N LYS A 72 -5.63 -8.85 -2.27
CA LYS A 72 -5.71 -10.09 -3.03
C LYS A 72 -4.46 -10.93 -2.87
N SER A 73 -3.27 -10.33 -2.98
CA SER A 73 -1.99 -10.99 -2.73
C SER A 73 -1.96 -11.66 -1.35
N LEU A 74 -2.28 -10.92 -0.28
CA LEU A 74 -2.28 -11.45 1.09
C LEU A 74 -3.33 -12.53 1.32
N SER A 75 -4.47 -12.46 0.63
CA SER A 75 -5.52 -13.48 0.70
C SER A 75 -5.08 -14.81 0.09
N LEU A 76 -4.25 -14.76 -0.96
CA LEU A 76 -3.70 -15.95 -1.61
C LEU A 76 -2.54 -16.52 -0.80
N LYS A 77 -1.65 -15.65 -0.33
CA LYS A 77 -0.50 -16.03 0.49
C LYS A 77 -0.19 -14.95 1.53
N LYS A 78 -0.41 -15.28 2.79
CA LYS A 78 -0.04 -14.41 3.92
C LYS A 78 1.48 -14.28 3.98
N SER A 79 1.98 -13.05 3.97
CA SER A 79 3.41 -12.73 4.07
C SER A 79 3.63 -11.37 4.74
N ILE A 80 4.84 -11.14 5.26
CA ILE A 80 5.29 -9.84 5.78
C ILE A 80 6.40 -9.32 4.86
N ASN A 81 6.01 -8.88 3.67
CA ASN A 81 6.88 -8.36 2.61
C ASN A 81 6.64 -6.85 2.39
N ASP A 82 7.14 -6.32 1.28
CA ASP A 82 6.98 -4.89 0.97
C ASP A 82 5.53 -4.56 0.58
N GLY A 83 4.80 -5.48 -0.04
CA GLY A 83 3.35 -5.37 -0.23
C GLY A 83 2.58 -5.18 1.07
N TYR A 84 2.87 -6.01 2.08
CA TYR A 84 2.27 -5.88 3.42
C TYR A 84 2.54 -4.49 4.03
N LYS A 85 3.81 -4.02 3.98
CA LYS A 85 4.18 -2.70 4.52
C LYS A 85 3.49 -1.58 3.76
N LYS A 86 3.41 -1.68 2.42
CA LYS A 86 2.72 -0.70 1.59
C LYS A 86 1.24 -0.66 1.91
N LEU A 87 0.57 -1.80 2.04
CA LEU A 87 -0.85 -1.88 2.39
C LEU A 87 -1.14 -1.23 3.75
N MET A 88 -0.30 -1.48 4.76
CA MET A 88 -0.39 -0.80 6.06
C MET A 88 -0.31 0.72 5.93
N SER A 89 0.62 1.21 5.10
CA SER A 89 0.74 2.65 4.84
C SER A 89 -0.50 3.22 4.14
N LEU A 90 -1.08 2.48 3.19
CA LEU A 90 -2.27 2.90 2.44
C LEU A 90 -3.51 2.94 3.33
N TYR A 91 -3.73 1.95 4.20
CA TYR A 91 -4.83 2.00 5.17
C TYR A 91 -4.68 3.16 6.16
N ASN A 92 -3.47 3.45 6.63
CA ASN A 92 -3.25 4.61 7.49
C ASN A 92 -3.57 5.92 6.78
N ALA A 93 -3.20 6.05 5.49
CA ALA A 93 -3.54 7.21 4.68
C ALA A 93 -5.06 7.36 4.51
N LYS A 94 -5.77 6.27 4.21
CA LYS A 94 -7.22 6.25 4.09
C LYS A 94 -7.94 6.56 5.40
N ARG A 95 -7.45 6.04 6.52
CA ARG A 95 -7.95 6.41 7.86
C ARG A 95 -7.78 7.90 8.14
N ALA A 96 -6.63 8.48 7.78
CA ALA A 96 -6.38 9.91 7.95
C ALA A 96 -7.26 10.77 7.01
N GLU A 97 -7.55 10.29 5.80
CA GLU A 97 -8.51 10.89 4.89
C GLU A 97 -9.92 10.88 5.48
N ALA A 98 -10.40 9.73 5.96
CA ALA A 98 -11.69 9.60 6.62
C ALA A 98 -11.81 10.53 7.84
N ALA A 99 -10.77 10.60 8.67
CA ALA A 99 -10.72 11.53 9.81
C ALA A 99 -10.81 13.00 9.39
N ARG A 100 -10.14 13.40 8.31
CA ARG A 100 -10.24 14.76 7.75
C ARG A 100 -11.62 15.06 7.18
N ALA A 101 -12.29 14.04 6.65
CA ALA A 101 -13.65 14.14 6.12
C ALA A 101 -14.74 14.07 7.21
N GLY A 102 -14.39 13.75 8.46
CA GLY A 102 -15.37 13.48 9.52
C GLY A 102 -16.17 12.19 9.30
N ASP A 103 -15.61 11.24 8.56
CA ASP A 103 -16.22 9.94 8.26
C ASP A 103 -15.82 8.91 9.33
N ASP A 104 -16.60 8.86 10.41
CA ASP A 104 -16.38 7.92 11.52
C ASP A 104 -16.43 6.45 11.06
N GLN A 105 -17.28 6.13 10.08
CA GLN A 105 -17.36 4.76 9.55
C GLN A 105 -16.08 4.38 8.80
N GLY A 106 -15.54 5.29 8.00
CA GLY A 106 -14.26 5.10 7.34
C GLY A 106 -13.10 4.94 8.33
N ILE A 107 -13.09 5.71 9.42
CA ILE A 107 -12.08 5.57 10.48
C ILE A 107 -12.12 4.16 11.08
N ASP A 108 -13.31 3.70 11.49
CA ASP A 108 -13.51 2.39 12.10
C ASP A 108 -13.17 1.26 11.13
N HIS A 109 -13.57 1.40 9.86
CA HIS A 109 -13.26 0.44 8.81
C HIS A 109 -11.74 0.22 8.67
N TYR A 110 -10.97 1.30 8.48
CA TYR A 110 -9.52 1.19 8.31
C TYR A 110 -8.78 0.84 9.60
N MET A 111 -9.37 1.11 10.78
CA MET A 111 -8.87 0.56 12.04
C MET A 111 -9.01 -0.97 12.09
N GLY A 112 -10.16 -1.51 11.70
CA GLY A 112 -10.36 -2.96 11.60
C GLY A 112 -9.35 -3.63 10.66
N LYS A 113 -9.12 -3.03 9.49
CA LYS A 113 -8.09 -3.50 8.53
C LYS A 113 -6.69 -3.52 9.13
N MET A 114 -6.33 -2.51 9.92
CA MET A 114 -5.04 -2.45 10.62
C MET A 114 -4.92 -3.56 11.68
N ASP A 115 -6.00 -3.93 12.36
CA ASP A 115 -6.01 -5.03 13.31
C ASP A 115 -5.88 -6.40 12.63
N GLU A 116 -6.52 -6.59 11.47
CA GLU A 116 -6.32 -7.80 10.64
C GLU A 116 -4.83 -7.98 10.27
N MET A 117 -4.18 -6.90 9.84
CA MET A 117 -2.75 -6.92 9.51
C MET A 117 -1.90 -7.33 10.72
N ARG A 118 -2.18 -6.78 11.92
CA ARG A 118 -1.50 -7.19 13.16
C ARG A 118 -1.71 -8.67 13.48
N GLN A 119 -2.91 -9.20 13.26
CA GLN A 119 -3.19 -10.61 13.47
C GLN A 119 -2.42 -11.49 12.49
N ILE A 120 -2.31 -11.10 11.21
CA ILE A 120 -1.47 -11.79 10.22
C ILE A 120 -0.01 -11.82 10.69
N ALA A 121 0.53 -10.66 11.11
CA ALA A 121 1.91 -10.59 11.61
C ALA A 121 2.13 -11.47 12.84
N LYS A 122 1.19 -11.48 13.78
CA LYS A 122 1.23 -12.36 14.96
C LYS A 122 1.18 -13.84 14.57
N GLN A 123 0.31 -14.22 13.65
CA GLN A 123 0.21 -15.60 13.16
C GLN A 123 1.54 -16.06 12.59
N LEU A 124 2.10 -15.30 11.64
CA LEU A 124 3.33 -15.65 10.93
C LEU A 124 4.57 -15.70 11.85
N THR A 125 4.67 -14.77 12.80
CA THR A 125 5.78 -14.74 13.77
C THR A 125 5.70 -15.89 14.79
N ILE A 126 4.50 -16.33 15.18
CA ILE A 126 4.32 -17.48 16.07
C ILE A 126 4.56 -18.81 15.32
N THR A 127 4.07 -18.94 14.07
CA THR A 127 4.26 -20.17 13.28
C THR A 127 5.69 -20.34 12.77
N GLY A 128 6.45 -19.26 12.59
CA GLY A 128 7.87 -19.32 12.20
C GLY A 128 8.82 -19.80 13.31
N ASN A 129 8.30 -20.02 14.51
CA ASN A 129 9.07 -20.43 15.70
C ASN A 129 8.90 -21.92 16.06
N LYS A 130 8.50 -22.76 15.09
CA LYS A 130 8.34 -24.22 15.26
C LYS A 130 9.23 -24.99 14.28
#